data_AF-A0A7G2C6S8-F1
#
_entry.id   AF-A0A7G2C6S8-F1
#
_cell.length_a   1.000
_cell.length_b   1.000
_cell.length_c   1.000
_cell.angle_alpha   90.00
_cell.angle_beta   90.00
_cell.angle_gamma   90.00
#
_symmetry.space_group_name_H-M   'P 1'
#
loop_
_entity.id
_entity.type
_entity.pdbx_description
1 polymer ?
#
loop_
_entity_poly.entity_id
_entity_poly.type
_entity_poly.pdbx_seq_one_letter_code
_entity_poly.pdbx_strand_id
1 'polypeptide(L)'
;MVNRLISLNRRREAVGVLCKYCHSATELVAAWYTHLPSLMRSYPVELTNGLVKCMMKDAHAGRPILLEVDRLLPILLNYEVSFNEDGSTENRVLYCLEHCIFRFDYPSPAVHNYYIYLLAKEKDEERLYEALTSSLFYDPEYALRVCVERGCKKVSFTLYKKLELYEHALRYLLENSEPQQEQWRELTFVEEMLRGLALKLSHDRAKNLWLLAAGYSFRKQGSKSVRQIIEHSGGLLGIEDVLQFYDNHMVVAEFKGVIQKALNQYTQDIASLNQRQKEVYETAERVKQDIASLQQQTEQVPPDATCHLCQRRINSAKSRPYVVYPGCNHIVHEGCAKKRLQNMGGLEAFVTDDGISPQLLEDVQTVTDLVYFDCVVCGEASIVELDIPLCHPDGSWDI
;
A
#
# COMPACT_ATOMS: atom_id res chain seq x y z
N MET A 1 18.59 -5.73 -55.28
CA MET A 1 18.06 -4.52 -55.96
C MET A 1 18.38 -3.24 -55.18
N VAL A 2 18.11 -3.19 -53.88
CA VAL A 2 18.41 -2.04 -52.99
C VAL A 2 19.91 -1.66 -52.99
N ASN A 3 20.82 -2.62 -52.88
CA ASN A 3 22.29 -2.37 -52.90
C ASN A 3 22.75 -1.70 -54.20
N ARG A 4 22.12 -2.06 -55.34
CA ARG A 4 22.42 -1.50 -56.66
C ARG A 4 21.86 -0.08 -56.82
N LEU A 5 20.74 0.23 -56.18
CA LEU A 5 20.16 1.59 -56.18
C LEU A 5 20.97 2.54 -55.28
N ILE A 6 21.48 2.04 -54.15
CA ILE A 6 22.36 2.80 -53.26
C ILE A 6 23.72 3.06 -53.90
N SER A 7 24.30 2.07 -54.59
CA SER A 7 25.55 2.28 -55.36
C SER A 7 25.39 3.25 -56.53
N LEU A 8 24.17 3.42 -57.05
CA LEU A 8 23.83 4.38 -58.11
C LEU A 8 23.38 5.75 -57.58
N ASN A 9 23.54 6.00 -56.27
CA ASN A 9 23.14 7.24 -55.60
C ASN A 9 21.63 7.57 -55.67
N ARG A 10 20.78 6.62 -56.11
CA ARG A 10 19.31 6.75 -56.19
C ARG A 10 18.67 6.38 -54.85
N ARG A 11 19.05 7.11 -53.79
CA ARG A 11 18.68 6.81 -52.40
C ARG A 11 17.17 6.90 -52.14
N ARG A 12 16.47 7.86 -52.74
CA ARG A 12 15.01 8.03 -52.61
C ARG A 12 14.21 6.83 -53.15
N GLU A 13 14.62 6.29 -54.29
CA GLU A 13 13.99 5.10 -54.86
C GLU A 13 14.30 3.83 -54.08
N ALA A 14 15.50 3.75 -53.48
CA ALA A 14 15.85 2.68 -52.56
C ALA A 14 14.92 2.67 -51.33
N VAL A 15 14.61 3.85 -50.75
CA VAL A 15 13.62 3.99 -49.67
C VAL A 15 12.23 3.57 -50.16
N GLY A 16 11.80 4.02 -51.34
CA GLY A 16 10.50 3.64 -51.92
C GLY A 16 10.33 2.13 -52.15
N VAL A 17 11.40 1.43 -52.56
CA VAL A 17 11.42 -0.03 -52.73
C VAL A 17 11.40 -0.73 -51.36
N LEU A 18 12.18 -0.25 -50.39
CA LEU A 18 12.16 -0.80 -49.03
C LEU A 18 10.77 -0.66 -48.38
N CYS A 19 10.11 0.49 -48.51
CA CYS A 19 8.79 0.74 -47.94
C CYS A 19 7.64 -0.04 -48.61
N LYS A 20 7.81 -0.46 -49.88
CA LYS A 20 6.77 -1.16 -50.65
C LYS A 20 6.85 -2.69 -50.54
N TYR A 21 8.04 -3.26 -50.40
CA TYR A 21 8.27 -4.71 -50.51
C TYR A 21 8.66 -5.39 -49.20
N CYS A 22 8.76 -4.67 -48.08
CA CYS A 22 9.18 -5.25 -46.79
C CYS A 22 8.19 -6.27 -46.20
N HIS A 23 6.89 -6.17 -46.55
CA HIS A 23 5.82 -7.04 -46.05
C HIS A 23 5.91 -8.50 -46.47
N SER A 24 6.72 -8.80 -47.51
CA SER A 24 6.69 -10.10 -48.18
C SER A 24 8.03 -10.84 -48.21
N ALA A 25 9.15 -10.20 -47.87
CA ALA A 25 10.48 -10.81 -48.02
C ALA A 25 11.35 -10.62 -46.77
N THR A 26 11.60 -11.73 -46.07
CA THR A 26 12.56 -11.81 -44.94
C THR A 26 13.97 -11.38 -45.35
N GLU A 27 14.35 -11.55 -46.61
CA GLU A 27 15.65 -11.13 -47.16
C GLU A 27 15.84 -9.60 -47.17
N LEU A 28 14.75 -8.82 -47.23
CA LEU A 28 14.83 -7.35 -47.23
C LEU A 28 14.99 -6.76 -45.81
N VAL A 29 14.73 -7.53 -44.76
CA VAL A 29 14.94 -7.12 -43.37
C VAL A 29 16.44 -6.87 -43.09
N ALA A 30 17.32 -7.73 -43.60
CA ALA A 30 18.77 -7.52 -43.50
C ALA A 30 19.23 -6.27 -44.27
N ALA A 31 18.56 -5.95 -45.39
CA ALA A 31 18.85 -4.76 -46.19
C ALA A 31 18.47 -3.47 -45.46
N TRP A 32 17.41 -3.47 -44.63
CA TRP A 32 17.10 -2.35 -43.74
C TRP A 32 18.28 -2.08 -42.80
N TYR A 33 18.70 -3.06 -41.99
CA TYR A 33 19.78 -2.84 -41.02
C TYR A 33 21.11 -2.41 -41.66
N THR A 34 21.44 -2.96 -42.84
CA THR A 34 22.69 -2.63 -43.54
C THR A 34 22.70 -1.20 -44.11
N HIS A 35 21.54 -0.70 -44.54
CA HIS A 35 21.46 0.57 -45.28
C HIS A 35 20.81 1.73 -44.52
N LEU A 36 20.12 1.44 -43.41
CA LEU A 36 19.51 2.44 -42.52
C LEU A 36 20.45 3.56 -42.08
N PRO A 37 21.71 3.31 -41.65
CA PRO A 37 22.59 4.38 -41.19
C PRO A 37 22.86 5.43 -42.29
N SER A 38 23.00 4.97 -43.53
CA SER A 38 23.23 5.85 -44.68
C SER A 38 21.98 6.59 -45.12
N LEU A 39 20.81 5.94 -45.00
CA LEU A 39 19.52 6.49 -45.42
C LEU A 39 18.95 7.47 -44.39
N MET A 40 19.10 7.22 -43.08
CA MET A 40 18.65 8.13 -42.01
C MET A 40 19.35 9.49 -42.03
N ARG A 41 20.61 9.56 -42.51
CA ARG A 41 21.32 10.84 -42.68
C ARG A 41 20.84 11.66 -43.88
N SER A 42 20.20 11.02 -44.84
CA SER A 42 19.80 11.66 -46.10
C SER A 42 18.29 11.85 -46.24
N TYR A 43 17.49 10.93 -45.68
CA TYR A 43 16.05 10.87 -45.86
C TYR A 43 15.28 10.36 -44.62
N PRO A 44 15.36 11.01 -43.43
CA PRO A 44 14.75 10.49 -42.21
C PRO A 44 13.21 10.54 -42.20
N VAL A 45 12.58 11.48 -42.91
CA VAL A 45 11.12 11.66 -42.88
C VAL A 45 10.40 10.59 -43.69
N GLU A 46 10.83 10.38 -44.95
CA GLU A 46 10.26 9.32 -45.80
C GLU A 46 10.54 7.92 -45.21
N LEU A 47 11.69 7.74 -44.55
CA LEU A 47 12.12 6.48 -43.97
C LEU A 47 11.35 6.10 -42.70
N THR A 48 11.14 7.04 -41.77
CA THR A 48 10.37 6.80 -40.54
C THR A 48 8.89 6.55 -40.83
N ASN A 49 8.29 7.33 -41.75
CA ASN A 49 6.93 7.07 -42.25
C ASN A 49 6.84 5.70 -42.96
N GLY A 50 7.90 5.34 -43.68
CA GLY A 50 8.07 4.04 -44.31
C GLY A 50 8.09 2.88 -43.31
N LEU A 51 8.90 3.00 -42.26
CA LEU A 51 9.02 2.03 -41.17
C LEU A 51 7.68 1.83 -40.46
N VAL A 52 7.02 2.91 -40.05
CA VAL A 52 5.73 2.84 -39.38
C VAL A 52 4.65 2.20 -40.28
N LYS A 53 4.56 2.59 -41.56
CA LYS A 53 3.65 1.94 -42.52
C LYS A 53 3.97 0.47 -42.72
N CYS A 54 5.26 0.11 -42.67
CA CYS A 54 5.67 -1.27 -42.79
C CYS A 54 5.14 -2.11 -41.62
N MET A 55 5.46 -1.67 -40.40
CA MET A 55 5.01 -2.30 -39.15
C MET A 55 3.49 -2.33 -39.03
N MET A 56 2.77 -1.28 -39.47
CA MET A 56 1.32 -1.23 -39.44
C MET A 56 0.69 -2.35 -40.27
N LYS A 57 1.15 -2.53 -41.51
CA LYS A 57 0.59 -3.56 -42.39
C LYS A 57 0.89 -4.98 -41.90
N ASP A 58 2.05 -5.21 -41.29
CA ASP A 58 2.37 -6.51 -40.68
C ASP A 58 1.46 -6.80 -39.48
N ALA A 59 1.19 -5.79 -38.64
CA ALA A 59 0.26 -5.89 -37.51
C ALA A 59 -1.20 -6.13 -37.95
N HIS A 60 -1.69 -5.41 -38.97
CA HIS A 60 -3.06 -5.61 -39.50
C HIS A 60 -3.22 -6.97 -40.18
N ALA A 61 -2.13 -7.54 -40.70
CA ALA A 61 -2.12 -8.88 -41.28
C ALA A 61 -1.96 -10.00 -40.23
N GLY A 62 -1.88 -9.68 -38.94
CA GLY A 62 -1.68 -10.65 -37.85
C GLY A 62 -0.32 -11.36 -37.88
N ARG A 63 0.69 -10.77 -38.53
CA ARG A 63 2.03 -11.33 -38.65
C ARG A 63 2.94 -10.79 -37.55
N PRO A 64 3.95 -11.54 -37.10
CA PRO A 64 4.96 -11.00 -36.21
C PRO A 64 5.69 -9.84 -36.90
N ILE A 65 5.89 -8.75 -36.17
CA ILE A 65 6.65 -7.60 -36.65
C ILE A 65 8.09 -8.09 -36.91
N LEU A 66 8.49 -8.12 -38.18
CA LEU A 66 9.79 -8.67 -38.60
C LEU A 66 10.97 -7.73 -38.30
N LEU A 67 10.70 -6.45 -38.05
CA LEU A 67 11.68 -5.43 -37.73
C LEU A 67 11.83 -5.30 -36.21
N GLU A 68 12.94 -5.82 -35.67
CA GLU A 68 13.35 -5.55 -34.30
C GLU A 68 13.81 -4.10 -34.18
N VAL A 69 13.06 -3.30 -33.41
CA VAL A 69 13.35 -1.88 -33.14
C VAL A 69 14.65 -1.73 -32.35
N ASP A 70 15.01 -2.73 -31.55
CA ASP A 70 16.25 -2.76 -30.75
C ASP A 70 17.51 -2.64 -31.62
N ARG A 71 17.52 -3.31 -32.77
CA ARG A 71 18.62 -3.22 -33.74
C ARG A 71 18.66 -1.87 -34.47
N LEU A 72 17.58 -1.10 -34.41
CA LEU A 72 17.51 0.23 -34.99
C LEU A 72 18.01 1.31 -34.02
N LEU A 73 18.05 1.05 -32.70
CA LEU A 73 18.44 2.02 -31.68
C LEU A 73 19.80 2.71 -31.94
N PRO A 74 20.89 1.99 -32.31
CA PRO A 74 22.18 2.63 -32.61
C PRO A 74 22.10 3.60 -33.79
N ILE A 75 21.17 3.37 -34.72
CA ILE A 75 20.96 4.21 -35.89
C ILE A 75 20.10 5.42 -35.51
N LEU A 76 19.04 5.20 -34.73
CA LEU A 76 18.17 6.27 -34.22
C LEU A 76 18.95 7.22 -33.29
N LEU A 77 19.92 6.73 -32.52
CA LEU A 77 20.81 7.55 -31.68
C LEU A 77 21.63 8.57 -32.47
N ASN A 78 21.95 8.28 -33.72
CA ASN A 78 22.72 9.16 -34.61
C ASN A 78 21.85 10.15 -35.39
N TYR A 79 20.54 10.21 -35.10
CA TYR A 79 19.63 11.15 -35.74
C TYR A 79 19.70 12.53 -35.08
N GLU A 80 19.70 13.56 -35.92
CA GLU A 80 19.52 14.96 -35.55
C GLU A 80 18.36 15.56 -36.33
N VAL A 81 17.61 16.48 -35.71
CA VAL A 81 16.48 17.18 -36.33
C VAL A 81 16.91 17.97 -37.57
N SER A 82 18.18 18.36 -37.65
CA SER A 82 18.84 19.01 -38.79
C SER A 82 18.82 18.17 -40.08
N PHE A 83 18.63 16.86 -39.99
CA PHE A 83 18.57 15.96 -41.14
C PHE A 83 17.18 15.89 -41.78
N ASN A 84 16.17 16.58 -41.23
CA ASN A 84 14.82 16.58 -41.78
C ASN A 84 14.75 17.28 -43.14
N GLU A 85 14.33 16.54 -44.17
CA GLU A 85 14.21 17.02 -45.55
C GLU A 85 13.20 18.17 -45.69
N ASP A 86 12.11 18.11 -44.92
CA ASP A 86 10.99 19.06 -45.00
C ASP A 86 11.25 20.37 -44.23
N GLY A 87 12.41 20.51 -43.58
CA GLY A 87 12.69 21.62 -42.65
C GLY A 87 11.83 21.61 -41.38
N SER A 88 11.10 20.52 -41.13
CA SER A 88 10.27 20.35 -39.94
C SER A 88 11.14 20.29 -38.68
N THR A 89 10.71 20.99 -37.62
CA THR A 89 11.34 20.95 -36.29
C THR A 89 10.88 19.75 -35.45
N GLU A 90 9.97 18.92 -35.98
CA GLU A 90 9.47 17.74 -35.28
C GLU A 90 10.50 16.61 -35.30
N ASN A 91 10.72 16.01 -34.13
CA ASN A 91 11.57 14.85 -34.01
C ASN A 91 10.85 13.60 -34.55
N ARG A 92 11.25 13.17 -35.74
CA ARG A 92 10.63 12.02 -36.43
C ARG A 92 10.92 10.70 -35.74
N VAL A 93 12.00 10.63 -34.95
CA VAL A 93 12.31 9.46 -34.13
C VAL A 93 11.33 9.35 -32.97
N LEU A 94 10.94 10.45 -32.33
CA LEU A 94 9.85 10.44 -31.32
C LEU A 94 8.54 9.94 -31.92
N TYR A 95 8.14 10.46 -33.09
CA TYR A 95 6.92 9.99 -33.78
C TYR A 95 6.94 8.49 -34.06
N CYS A 96 8.08 7.97 -34.53
CA CYS A 96 8.25 6.54 -34.80
C CYS A 96 8.15 5.72 -33.51
N LEU A 97 8.86 6.14 -32.45
CA LEU A 97 8.87 5.45 -31.15
C LEU A 97 7.49 5.49 -30.46
N GLU A 98 6.75 6.60 -30.54
CA GLU A 98 5.37 6.70 -30.04
C GLU A 98 4.45 5.67 -30.70
N HIS A 99 4.58 5.48 -32.01
CA HIS A 99 3.81 4.46 -32.73
C HIS A 99 4.24 3.05 -32.31
N CYS A 100 5.55 2.78 -32.22
CA CYS A 100 6.11 1.52 -31.70
C CYS A 100 5.61 1.17 -30.30
N ILE A 101 5.57 2.14 -29.39
CA ILE A 101 5.22 1.93 -28.00
C ILE A 101 3.70 1.84 -27.81
N PHE A 102 2.93 2.82 -28.27
CA PHE A 102 1.50 2.91 -27.94
C PHE A 102 0.59 2.13 -28.90
N ARG A 103 0.97 1.96 -30.16
CA ARG A 103 0.13 1.23 -31.13
C ARG A 103 0.49 -0.24 -31.29
N PHE A 104 1.77 -0.58 -31.12
CA PHE A 104 2.25 -1.94 -31.31
C PHE A 104 2.59 -2.64 -29.98
N ASP A 105 2.50 -1.95 -28.84
CA ASP A 105 2.82 -2.46 -27.50
C ASP A 105 4.17 -3.19 -27.44
N TYR A 106 5.19 -2.61 -28.08
CA TYR A 106 6.49 -3.27 -28.22
C TYR A 106 7.20 -3.39 -26.86
N PRO A 107 7.49 -4.61 -26.36
CA PRO A 107 7.91 -4.83 -24.98
C PRO A 107 9.44 -4.81 -24.82
N SER A 108 10.10 -3.71 -25.20
CA SER A 108 11.56 -3.56 -25.03
C SER A 108 11.97 -2.41 -24.11
N PRO A 109 12.65 -2.68 -22.99
CA PRO A 109 13.16 -1.64 -22.11
C PRO A 109 14.10 -0.65 -22.78
N ALA A 110 14.93 -1.10 -23.72
CA ALA A 110 15.89 -0.22 -24.40
C ALA A 110 15.18 0.85 -25.25
N VAL A 111 14.09 0.47 -25.92
CA VAL A 111 13.26 1.36 -26.75
C VAL A 111 12.52 2.38 -25.89
N HIS A 112 11.92 1.93 -24.79
CA HIS A 112 11.20 2.81 -23.86
C HIS A 112 12.14 3.77 -23.12
N ASN A 113 13.31 3.30 -22.69
CA ASN A 113 14.34 4.14 -22.07
C ASN A 113 14.85 5.21 -23.03
N TYR A 114 15.07 4.86 -24.30
CA TYR A 114 15.48 5.82 -25.32
C TYR A 114 14.38 6.85 -25.64
N TYR A 115 13.12 6.43 -25.68
CA TYR A 115 11.98 7.32 -25.83
C TYR A 115 11.89 8.35 -24.67
N ILE A 116 12.02 7.88 -23.42
CA ILE A 116 12.08 8.74 -22.22
C ILE A 116 13.24 9.73 -22.32
N TYR A 117 14.42 9.28 -22.76
CA TYR A 117 15.58 10.15 -22.94
C TYR A 117 15.33 11.27 -23.94
N LEU A 118 14.68 10.97 -25.06
CA LEU A 118 14.33 11.98 -26.07
C LEU A 118 13.29 12.98 -25.55
N LEU A 119 12.24 12.51 -24.86
CA LEU A 119 11.25 13.40 -24.24
C LEU A 119 11.87 14.34 -23.20
N ALA A 120 12.76 13.80 -22.34
CA ALA A 120 13.49 14.60 -21.37
C ALA A 120 14.44 15.62 -22.02
N LYS A 121 15.00 15.30 -23.20
CA LYS A 121 15.83 16.22 -23.98
C LYS A 121 15.00 17.39 -24.56
N GLU A 122 13.79 17.12 -25.02
CA GLU A 122 12.86 18.12 -25.57
C GLU A 122 12.11 18.93 -24.51
N LYS A 123 12.18 18.49 -23.24
CA LYS A 123 11.49 19.10 -22.08
C LYS A 123 9.97 19.07 -22.18
N ASP A 124 9.41 18.09 -22.89
CA ASP A 124 7.96 17.85 -22.92
C ASP A 124 7.54 17.04 -21.66
N GLU A 125 7.23 17.76 -20.57
CA GLU A 125 6.88 17.13 -19.29
C GLU A 125 5.53 16.38 -19.32
N GLU A 126 4.58 16.81 -20.17
CA GLU A 126 3.24 16.21 -20.23
C GLU A 126 3.28 14.83 -20.88
N ARG A 127 3.88 14.74 -22.07
CA ARG A 127 4.06 13.44 -22.75
C ARG A 127 4.93 12.49 -21.96
N LEU A 128 5.94 13.03 -21.28
CA LEU A 128 6.81 12.25 -20.40
C LEU A 128 6.04 11.68 -19.20
N TYR A 129 5.14 12.46 -18.60
CA TYR A 129 4.28 11.97 -17.52
C TYR A 129 3.30 10.88 -18.01
N GLU A 130 2.67 11.08 -19.17
CA GLU A 130 1.80 10.08 -19.81
C GLU A 130 2.56 8.77 -20.11
N ALA A 131 3.74 8.86 -20.71
CA ALA A 131 4.58 7.70 -21.02
C ALA A 131 4.95 6.90 -19.77
N LEU A 132 5.30 7.58 -18.68
CA LEU A 132 5.66 6.92 -17.42
C LEU A 132 4.46 6.30 -16.71
N THR A 133 3.25 6.83 -16.89
CA THR A 133 2.03 6.28 -16.28
C THR A 133 1.45 5.10 -17.05
N SER A 134 1.61 5.10 -18.38
CA SER A 134 1.04 4.10 -19.28
C SER A 134 1.97 2.92 -19.57
N SER A 135 3.28 3.12 -19.64
CA SER A 135 4.24 2.05 -19.93
C SER A 135 4.77 1.36 -18.68
N LEU A 136 4.98 0.03 -18.76
CA LEU A 136 5.61 -0.80 -17.72
C LEU A 136 7.02 -1.27 -18.08
N PHE A 137 7.49 -1.01 -19.31
CA PHE A 137 8.71 -1.65 -19.83
C PHE A 137 9.98 -0.83 -19.62
N TYR A 138 9.91 0.39 -19.08
CA TYR A 138 11.09 1.22 -18.85
C TYR A 138 11.79 0.89 -17.52
N ASP A 139 13.09 1.21 -17.45
CA ASP A 139 13.86 1.16 -16.21
C ASP A 139 13.63 2.45 -15.39
N PRO A 140 13.01 2.37 -14.21
CA PRO A 140 12.67 3.54 -13.41
C PRO A 140 13.91 4.27 -12.85
N GLU A 141 15.01 3.57 -12.55
CA GLU A 141 16.25 4.19 -12.06
C GLU A 141 16.94 4.98 -13.17
N TYR A 142 16.97 4.42 -14.37
CA TYR A 142 17.47 5.11 -15.56
C TYR A 142 16.63 6.35 -15.87
N ALA A 143 15.30 6.21 -15.91
CA ALA A 143 14.38 7.30 -16.18
C ALA A 143 14.57 8.44 -15.16
N LEU A 144 14.72 8.10 -13.88
CA LEU A 144 14.96 9.08 -12.82
C LEU A 144 16.26 9.85 -13.04
N ARG A 145 17.37 9.16 -13.33
CA ARG A 145 18.67 9.79 -13.57
C ARG A 145 18.59 10.81 -14.71
N VAL A 146 17.99 10.42 -15.82
CA VAL A 146 17.84 11.29 -17.00
C VAL A 146 16.96 12.50 -16.69
N CYS A 147 15.84 12.31 -16.00
CA CYS A 147 14.94 13.41 -15.64
C CYS A 147 15.61 14.43 -14.70
N VAL A 148 16.42 13.95 -13.75
CA VAL A 148 17.18 14.79 -12.82
C VAL A 148 18.26 15.59 -13.56
N GLU A 149 19.04 14.95 -14.44
CA GLU A 149 20.07 15.61 -15.24
C GLU A 149 19.50 16.71 -16.17
N ARG A 150 18.28 16.50 -16.68
CA ARG A 150 17.61 17.44 -17.60
C ARG A 150 16.76 18.51 -16.90
N GLY A 151 16.55 18.36 -15.59
CA GLY A 151 15.79 19.32 -14.77
C GLY A 151 14.27 19.21 -14.89
N CYS A 152 13.72 18.05 -15.24
CA CYS A 152 12.28 17.80 -15.33
C CYS A 152 11.69 17.61 -13.92
N LYS A 153 11.18 18.68 -13.30
CA LYS A 153 10.89 18.71 -11.86
C LYS A 153 9.71 17.81 -11.47
N LYS A 154 8.56 17.99 -12.14
CA LYS A 154 7.32 17.28 -11.82
C LYS A 154 7.43 15.77 -12.04
N VAL A 155 8.09 15.39 -13.13
CA VAL A 155 8.30 14.01 -13.50
C VAL A 155 9.26 13.33 -12.53
N SER A 156 10.38 13.96 -12.19
CA SER A 156 11.35 13.40 -11.24
C SER A 156 10.71 13.17 -9.86
N PHE A 157 9.88 14.11 -9.38
CA PHE A 157 9.11 13.93 -8.14
C PHE A 157 8.19 12.71 -8.20
N THR A 158 7.47 12.54 -9.31
CA THR A 158 6.58 11.39 -9.53
C THR A 158 7.36 10.08 -9.55
N LEU A 159 8.54 10.06 -10.19
CA LEU A 159 9.42 8.89 -10.23
C LEU A 159 9.97 8.53 -8.85
N TYR A 160 10.44 9.50 -8.06
CA TYR A 160 10.85 9.25 -6.67
C TYR A 160 9.69 8.69 -5.83
N LYS A 161 8.46 9.19 -6.02
CA LYS A 161 7.26 8.66 -5.36
C LYS A 161 6.97 7.22 -5.78
N LYS A 162 7.11 6.88 -7.07
CA LYS A 162 6.94 5.51 -7.59
C LYS A 162 7.99 4.55 -7.04
N LEU A 163 9.22 5.02 -6.83
CA LEU A 163 10.31 4.26 -6.23
C LEU A 163 10.27 4.21 -4.70
N GLU A 164 9.23 4.79 -4.07
CA GLU A 164 9.06 4.90 -2.62
C GLU A 164 10.19 5.66 -1.89
N LEU A 165 10.97 6.45 -2.64
CA LEU A 165 12.07 7.28 -2.13
C LEU A 165 11.55 8.66 -1.72
N TYR A 166 10.63 8.70 -0.75
CA TYR A 166 9.89 9.92 -0.38
C TYR A 166 10.79 11.04 0.17
N GLU A 167 11.83 10.71 0.94
CA GLU A 167 12.78 11.73 1.44
C GLU A 167 13.49 12.44 0.28
N HIS A 168 13.95 11.68 -0.72
CA HIS A 168 14.59 12.23 -1.90
C HIS A 168 13.61 13.01 -2.76
N ALA A 169 12.36 12.53 -2.89
CA ALA A 169 11.29 13.25 -3.58
C ALA A 169 11.10 14.65 -2.98
N LEU A 170 11.00 14.73 -1.65
CA LEU A 170 10.85 15.98 -0.92
C LEU A 170 12.09 16.87 -1.10
N ARG A 171 13.30 16.37 -0.81
CA ARG A 171 14.52 17.19 -0.97
C ARG A 171 14.63 17.76 -2.37
N TYR A 172 14.41 16.93 -3.39
CA TYR A 172 14.49 17.36 -4.79
C TYR A 172 13.44 18.42 -5.14
N LEU A 173 12.18 18.22 -4.75
CA LEU A 173 11.11 19.21 -4.97
C LEU A 173 11.43 20.54 -4.26
N LEU A 174 11.87 20.43 -3.00
CA LEU A 174 12.11 21.57 -2.12
C LEU A 174 13.36 22.35 -2.52
N GLU A 175 14.44 21.71 -2.93
CA GLU A 175 15.67 22.37 -3.39
C GLU A 175 15.44 23.12 -4.70
N ASN A 176 14.69 22.52 -5.64
CA ASN A 176 14.42 23.08 -6.95
C ASN A 176 13.22 24.04 -7.00
N SER A 177 12.52 24.28 -5.87
CA SER A 177 11.45 25.28 -5.78
C SER A 177 11.99 26.71 -5.88
N GLU A 178 11.31 27.56 -6.66
CA GLU A 178 11.60 29.00 -6.68
C GLU A 178 10.77 29.72 -5.62
N PRO A 179 11.36 30.60 -4.78
CA PRO A 179 10.70 31.21 -3.63
C PRO A 179 9.70 32.33 -4.00
N GLN A 180 9.33 32.46 -5.28
CA GLN A 180 8.71 33.68 -5.82
C GLN A 180 7.20 33.80 -5.60
N GLN A 181 6.51 32.80 -5.02
CA GLN A 181 5.06 32.84 -4.85
C GLN A 181 4.64 32.88 -3.38
N GLU A 182 3.74 33.82 -3.06
CA GLU A 182 3.04 33.92 -1.76
C GLU A 182 2.26 32.65 -1.41
N GLN A 183 1.95 31.83 -2.42
CA GLN A 183 1.42 30.49 -2.27
C GLN A 183 2.50 29.47 -2.63
N TRP A 184 2.91 28.70 -1.63
CA TRP A 184 3.90 27.65 -1.80
C TRP A 184 3.23 26.45 -2.49
N ARG A 185 3.17 26.44 -3.84
CA ARG A 185 2.56 25.37 -4.65
C ARG A 185 3.16 24.00 -4.37
N GLU A 186 4.42 23.96 -3.97
CA GLU A 186 5.12 22.75 -3.59
C GLU A 186 4.54 22.14 -2.31
N LEU A 187 4.02 22.96 -1.40
CA LEU A 187 3.35 22.53 -0.17
C LEU A 187 2.11 21.67 -0.47
N THR A 188 1.34 22.00 -1.52
CA THR A 188 0.18 21.18 -1.91
C THR A 188 0.60 19.81 -2.44
N PHE A 189 1.69 19.73 -3.21
CA PHE A 189 2.25 18.44 -3.64
C PHE A 189 2.78 17.61 -2.47
N VAL A 190 3.42 18.26 -1.49
CA VAL A 190 3.87 17.60 -0.25
C VAL A 190 2.69 17.08 0.55
N GLU A 191 1.65 17.90 0.74
CA GLU A 191 0.43 17.51 1.45
C GLU A 191 -0.30 16.36 0.75
N GLU A 192 -0.53 16.45 -0.56
CA GLU A 192 -1.18 15.39 -1.34
C GLU A 192 -0.39 14.07 -1.27
N MET A 193 0.94 14.15 -1.33
CA MET A 193 1.80 12.99 -1.19
C MET A 193 1.68 12.39 0.21
N LEU A 194 1.85 13.18 1.27
CA LEU A 194 1.85 12.68 2.65
C LEU A 194 0.46 12.21 3.09
N ARG A 195 -0.61 12.87 2.66
CA ARG A 195 -1.99 12.44 2.89
C ARG A 195 -2.30 11.13 2.16
N GLY A 196 -1.85 10.99 0.91
CA GLY A 196 -1.98 9.74 0.15
C GLY A 196 -1.19 8.56 0.75
N LEU A 197 -0.17 8.85 1.56
CA LEU A 197 0.68 7.88 2.23
C LEU A 197 0.32 7.66 3.72
N ALA A 198 -0.62 8.42 4.27
CA ALA A 198 -0.95 8.41 5.69
C ALA A 198 -1.40 7.03 6.21
N LEU A 199 -1.99 6.20 5.35
CA LEU A 199 -2.40 4.82 5.69
C LEU A 199 -1.30 3.77 5.44
N LYS A 200 -0.25 4.11 4.69
CA LYS A 200 0.83 3.18 4.28
C LYS A 200 2.10 3.33 5.11
N LEU A 201 2.37 4.54 5.60
CA LEU A 201 3.57 4.85 6.37
C LEU A 201 3.29 4.71 7.87
N SER A 202 4.32 4.32 8.62
CA SER A 202 4.29 4.41 10.08
C SER A 202 4.24 5.88 10.50
N HIS A 203 3.61 6.15 11.66
CA HIS A 203 3.47 7.48 12.22
C HIS A 203 4.81 8.25 12.28
N ASP A 204 5.88 7.57 12.73
CA ASP A 204 7.23 8.16 12.84
C ASP A 204 7.82 8.56 11.48
N ARG A 205 7.61 7.75 10.44
CA ARG A 205 8.10 8.05 9.09
C ARG A 205 7.36 9.24 8.49
N ALA A 206 6.04 9.30 8.66
CA ALA A 206 5.26 10.46 8.23
C ALA A 206 5.72 11.74 8.97
N LYS A 207 5.94 11.65 10.28
CA LYS A 207 6.45 12.74 11.11
C LYS A 207 7.83 13.23 10.64
N ASN A 208 8.76 12.33 10.34
CA ASN A 208 10.09 12.67 9.83
C ASN A 208 10.05 13.37 8.47
N LEU A 209 9.18 12.94 7.56
CA LEU A 209 9.00 13.60 6.26
C LEU A 209 8.43 15.02 6.41
N TRP A 210 7.46 15.19 7.31
CA TRP A 210 6.91 16.51 7.65
C TRP A 210 7.96 17.42 8.31
N LEU A 211 8.79 16.89 9.21
CA LEU A 211 9.93 17.61 9.79
C LEU A 211 10.95 18.05 8.73
N LEU A 212 11.24 17.17 7.77
CA LEU A 212 12.13 17.49 6.66
C LEU A 212 11.55 18.63 5.81
N ALA A 213 10.26 18.56 5.47
CA ALA A 213 9.58 19.65 4.78
C ALA A 213 9.68 20.95 5.59
N ALA A 214 9.34 20.93 6.88
CA ALA A 214 9.39 22.09 7.77
C ALA A 214 10.79 22.73 7.83
N GLY A 215 11.84 21.93 7.99
CA GLY A 215 13.22 22.42 8.07
C GLY A 215 13.70 23.08 6.76
N TYR A 216 13.29 22.55 5.60
CA TYR A 216 13.60 23.17 4.32
C TYR A 216 12.82 24.46 4.07
N SER A 217 11.54 24.50 4.42
CA SER A 217 10.69 25.69 4.27
C SER A 217 11.16 26.83 5.16
N PHE A 218 11.54 26.50 6.40
CA PHE A 218 12.11 27.46 7.32
C PHE A 218 13.34 28.16 6.74
N ARG A 219 14.26 27.40 6.11
CA ARG A 219 15.45 27.97 5.46
C ARG A 219 15.13 28.86 4.25
N LYS A 220 14.09 28.53 3.48
CA LYS A 220 13.75 29.25 2.23
C LYS A 220 12.82 30.45 2.42
N GLN A 221 11.78 30.31 3.24
CA GLN A 221 10.69 31.29 3.39
C GLN A 221 10.52 31.81 4.82
N GLY A 222 11.34 31.35 5.77
CA GLY A 222 11.26 31.77 7.17
C GLY A 222 10.02 31.22 7.89
N SER A 223 9.65 31.90 8.98
CA SER A 223 8.70 31.40 9.99
C SER A 223 7.24 31.30 9.57
N LYS A 224 6.79 32.09 8.57
CA LYS A 224 5.41 32.02 8.07
C LYS A 224 5.09 30.67 7.41
N SER A 225 6.06 30.10 6.69
CA SER A 225 5.90 28.82 5.98
C SER A 225 5.76 27.64 6.95
N VAL A 226 6.47 27.71 8.06
CA VAL A 226 6.45 26.70 9.12
C VAL A 226 5.07 26.61 9.78
N ARG A 227 4.43 27.76 10.03
CA ARG A 227 3.06 27.79 10.54
C ARG A 227 2.08 27.09 9.59
N GLN A 228 2.20 27.33 8.29
CA GLN A 228 1.37 26.65 7.29
C GLN A 228 1.60 25.14 7.35
N ILE A 229 2.84 24.67 7.42
CA ILE A 229 3.16 23.24 7.48
C ILE A 229 2.57 22.57 8.73
N ILE A 230 2.61 23.23 9.89
CA ILE A 230 1.97 22.71 11.11
C ILE A 230 0.45 22.58 10.90
N GLU A 231 -0.19 23.61 10.32
CA GLU A 231 -1.64 23.58 10.02
C GLU A 231 -1.99 22.46 9.00
N HIS A 232 -1.18 22.27 7.94
CA HIS A 232 -1.37 21.22 6.92
C HIS A 232 -1.01 19.82 7.40
N SER A 233 -0.18 19.67 8.44
CA SER A 233 0.19 18.37 9.01
C SER A 233 -0.96 17.66 9.74
N GLY A 234 -2.09 18.35 9.98
CA GLY A 234 -3.28 17.77 10.60
C GLY A 234 -3.07 17.28 12.04
N GLY A 235 -2.07 17.82 12.74
CA GLY A 235 -1.72 17.44 14.12
C GLY A 235 -0.61 16.40 14.24
N LEU A 236 -0.01 15.94 13.11
CA LEU A 236 1.17 15.07 13.13
C LEU A 236 2.43 15.79 13.65
N LEU A 237 2.55 17.08 13.35
CA LEU A 237 3.60 17.92 13.90
C LEU A 237 3.05 18.78 15.03
N GLY A 238 3.68 18.67 16.20
CA GLY A 238 3.53 19.64 17.27
C GLY A 238 4.38 20.87 17.02
N ILE A 239 4.13 21.94 17.79
CA ILE A 239 5.02 23.10 17.79
C ILE A 239 6.40 22.72 18.37
N GLU A 240 6.42 21.84 19.37
CA GLU A 240 7.63 21.28 20.00
C GLU A 240 8.62 20.69 19.00
N ASP A 241 8.11 20.00 17.98
CA ASP A 241 8.90 19.34 16.94
C ASP A 241 9.63 20.33 16.03
N VAL A 242 9.11 21.56 15.96
CA VAL A 242 9.58 22.59 15.06
C VAL A 242 10.42 23.63 15.80
N LEU A 243 10.26 23.76 17.12
CA LEU A 243 11.07 24.65 17.95
C LEU A 243 12.57 24.40 17.82
N GLN A 244 12.99 23.16 17.54
CA GLN A 244 14.40 22.81 17.31
C GLN A 244 15.05 23.54 16.13
N PHE A 245 14.27 24.03 15.17
CA PHE A 245 14.80 24.76 14.00
C PHE A 245 15.12 26.22 14.29
N TYR A 246 14.71 26.74 15.46
CA TYR A 246 14.85 28.14 15.81
C TYR A 246 15.97 28.36 16.83
N ASP A 247 16.93 29.22 16.47
CA ASP A 247 17.83 29.81 17.46
C ASP A 247 17.03 30.78 18.36
N ASN A 248 17.39 30.84 19.65
CA ASN A 248 16.69 31.52 20.76
C ASN A 248 16.23 32.99 20.52
N HIS A 249 16.62 33.63 19.42
CA HIS A 249 16.35 35.04 19.10
C HIS A 249 15.29 35.26 18.01
N MET A 250 14.68 34.20 17.49
CA MET A 250 13.65 34.32 16.46
C MET A 250 12.26 34.61 17.04
N VAL A 251 11.50 35.41 16.28
CA VAL A 251 10.31 36.16 16.70
C VAL A 251 9.19 35.25 17.22
N VAL A 252 9.17 35.00 18.53
CA VAL A 252 8.09 34.33 19.28
C VAL A 252 6.71 34.92 18.96
N ALA A 253 6.65 36.19 18.54
CA ALA A 253 5.39 36.86 18.18
C ALA A 253 4.64 36.17 17.03
N GLU A 254 5.32 35.54 16.07
CA GLU A 254 4.66 34.86 14.94
C GLU A 254 4.01 33.53 15.36
N PHE A 255 4.53 32.90 16.41
CA PHE A 255 4.03 31.62 16.93
C PHE A 255 3.05 31.75 18.09
N LYS A 256 2.87 32.96 18.66
CA LYS A 256 1.97 33.18 19.78
C LYS A 256 0.58 32.56 19.57
N GLY A 257 0.01 32.71 18.37
CA GLY A 257 -1.29 32.13 18.03
C GLY A 257 -1.29 30.60 17.98
N VAL A 258 -0.21 29.99 17.47
CA VAL A 258 -0.07 28.52 17.38
C VAL A 258 0.18 27.93 18.77
N ILE A 259 1.05 28.55 19.57
CA ILE A 259 1.33 28.14 20.96
C ILE A 259 0.05 28.21 21.79
N GLN A 260 -0.71 29.31 21.68
CA GLN A 260 -1.95 29.46 22.44
C GLN A 260 -2.98 28.39 22.07
N LYS A 261 -3.12 28.06 20.77
CA LYS A 261 -3.97 26.95 20.33
C LYS A 261 -3.50 25.61 20.89
N ALA A 262 -2.21 25.31 20.83
CA ALA A 262 -1.65 24.05 21.35
C ALA A 262 -1.86 23.91 22.86
N LEU A 263 -1.58 24.96 23.64
CA LEU A 263 -1.80 24.96 25.09
C LEU A 263 -3.28 24.80 25.46
N ASN A 264 -4.18 25.45 24.70
CA ASN A 264 -5.62 25.27 24.90
C ASN A 264 -6.06 23.84 24.58
N GLN A 265 -5.52 23.24 23.51
CA GLN A 265 -5.80 21.86 23.15
C GLN A 265 -5.32 20.90 24.25
N TYR A 266 -4.08 21.05 24.73
CA TYR A 266 -3.57 20.23 25.84
C TYR A 266 -4.43 20.35 27.10
N THR A 267 -4.92 21.55 27.43
CA THR A 267 -5.82 21.76 28.57
C THR A 267 -7.15 20.99 28.39
N GLN A 268 -7.71 21.00 27.18
CA GLN A 268 -8.93 20.26 26.84
C GLN A 268 -8.70 18.74 26.88
N ASP A 269 -7.57 18.28 26.34
CA ASP A 269 -7.22 16.86 26.31
C ASP A 269 -7.04 16.31 27.74
N ILE A 270 -6.34 17.05 28.60
CA ILE A 270 -6.19 16.72 30.03
C ILE A 270 -7.56 16.64 30.71
N ALA A 271 -8.44 17.62 30.47
CA ALA A 271 -9.79 17.59 31.03
C ALA A 271 -10.59 16.35 30.56
N SER A 272 -10.49 16.00 29.27
CA SER A 272 -11.16 14.82 28.70
C SER A 272 -10.62 13.51 29.28
N LEU A 273 -9.31 13.44 29.54
CA LEU A 273 -8.66 12.26 30.10
C LEU A 273 -9.07 12.07 31.56
N ASN A 274 -9.09 13.16 32.33
CA ASN A 274 -9.55 13.14 33.72
C ASN A 274 -11.03 12.74 33.82
N GLN A 275 -11.87 13.18 32.88
CA GLN A 275 -13.26 12.75 32.80
C GLN A 275 -13.38 11.25 32.52
N ARG A 276 -12.67 10.74 31.50
CA ARG A 276 -12.63 9.30 31.19
C ARG A 276 -12.15 8.47 32.38
N GLN A 277 -11.12 8.94 33.07
CA GLN A 277 -10.61 8.28 34.27
C GLN A 277 -11.69 8.19 35.35
N LYS A 278 -12.45 9.28 35.58
CA LYS A 278 -13.55 9.29 36.55
C LYS A 278 -14.67 8.31 36.17
N GLU A 279 -15.06 8.26 34.91
CA GLU A 279 -16.09 7.33 34.40
C GLU A 279 -15.66 5.86 34.58
N VAL A 280 -14.38 5.55 34.32
CA VAL A 280 -13.82 4.21 34.55
C VAL A 280 -13.83 3.87 36.05
N TYR A 281 -13.44 4.79 36.93
CA TYR A 281 -13.52 4.57 38.38
C TYR A 281 -14.94 4.35 38.88
N GLU A 282 -15.89 5.17 38.44
CA GLU A 282 -17.32 5.02 38.80
C GLU A 282 -17.89 3.69 38.30
N THR A 283 -17.43 3.21 37.15
CA THR A 283 -17.82 1.90 36.61
C THR A 283 -17.18 0.76 37.42
N ALA A 284 -15.89 0.86 37.75
CA ALA A 284 -15.20 -0.14 38.56
C ALA A 284 -15.82 -0.26 39.96
N GLU A 285 -16.21 0.86 40.60
CA GLU A 285 -16.89 0.82 41.89
C GLU A 285 -18.28 0.21 41.80
N ARG A 286 -19.04 0.46 40.72
CA ARG A 286 -20.32 -0.24 40.49
C ARG A 286 -20.13 -1.74 40.35
N VAL A 287 -19.16 -2.19 39.54
CA VAL A 287 -18.85 -3.62 39.38
C VAL A 287 -18.46 -4.27 40.72
N LYS A 288 -17.66 -3.59 41.55
CA LYS A 288 -17.32 -4.11 42.90
C LYS A 288 -18.56 -4.25 43.78
N GLN A 289 -19.48 -3.29 43.74
CA GLN A 289 -20.74 -3.36 44.48
C GLN A 289 -21.63 -4.50 43.98
N ASP A 290 -21.72 -4.69 42.67
CA ASP A 290 -22.48 -5.77 42.05
C ASP A 290 -21.90 -7.14 42.48
N ILE A 291 -20.58 -7.33 42.43
CA ILE A 291 -19.89 -8.55 42.90
C ILE A 291 -20.19 -8.79 44.39
N ALA A 292 -20.07 -7.76 45.23
CA ALA A 292 -20.35 -7.88 46.66
C ALA A 292 -21.82 -8.26 46.93
N SER A 293 -22.76 -7.72 46.13
CA SER A 293 -24.17 -8.06 46.24
C SER A 293 -24.46 -9.51 45.82
N LEU A 294 -23.83 -9.99 44.75
CA LEU A 294 -23.96 -11.37 44.27
C LEU A 294 -23.39 -12.37 45.28
N GLN A 295 -22.26 -12.04 45.93
CA GLN A 295 -21.69 -12.87 47.00
C GLN A 295 -22.60 -13.01 48.24
N GLN A 296 -23.52 -12.07 48.46
CA GLN A 296 -24.46 -12.11 49.59
C GLN A 296 -25.77 -12.82 49.27
N GLN A 297 -26.02 -13.16 48.00
CA GLN A 297 -27.22 -13.91 47.62
C GLN A 297 -27.09 -15.36 48.10
N THR A 298 -28.03 -15.77 48.95
CA THR A 298 -28.12 -17.15 49.44
C THR A 298 -29.40 -17.77 48.90
N GLU A 299 -29.27 -18.91 48.24
CA GLU A 299 -30.42 -19.67 47.72
C GLU A 299 -30.79 -20.78 48.70
N GLN A 300 -32.07 -20.87 49.06
CA GLN A 300 -32.55 -21.91 49.98
C GLN A 300 -32.80 -23.20 49.20
N VAL A 301 -32.00 -24.23 49.49
CA VAL A 301 -32.16 -25.55 48.90
C VAL A 301 -33.23 -26.34 49.67
N PRO A 302 -34.30 -26.83 49.01
CA PRO A 302 -35.32 -27.62 49.68
C PRO A 302 -34.75 -28.96 50.21
N PRO A 303 -35.24 -29.47 51.36
CA PRO A 303 -34.68 -30.66 52.02
C PRO A 303 -34.85 -31.97 51.22
N ASP A 304 -35.82 -32.01 50.31
CA ASP A 304 -36.08 -33.13 49.39
C ASP A 304 -35.44 -32.95 48.01
N ALA A 305 -34.56 -31.96 47.84
CA ALA A 305 -33.86 -31.75 46.57
C ALA A 305 -33.10 -33.01 46.13
N THR A 306 -33.20 -33.31 44.82
CA THR A 306 -32.50 -34.42 44.17
C THR A 306 -31.50 -33.87 43.16
N CYS A 307 -30.39 -34.60 42.97
CA CYS A 307 -29.38 -34.23 42.00
C CYS A 307 -29.91 -34.49 40.58
N HIS A 308 -29.87 -33.49 39.69
CA HIS A 308 -30.37 -33.65 38.32
C HIS A 308 -29.62 -34.70 37.48
N LEU A 309 -28.36 -35.00 37.84
CA LEU A 309 -27.54 -35.98 37.10
C LEU A 309 -27.76 -37.43 37.55
N CYS A 310 -27.96 -37.67 38.85
CA CYS A 310 -28.07 -39.04 39.38
C CYS A 310 -29.41 -39.36 40.05
N GLN A 311 -30.33 -38.39 40.12
CA GLN A 311 -31.67 -38.50 40.70
C GLN A 311 -31.71 -38.95 42.18
N ARG A 312 -30.57 -38.93 42.87
CA ARG A 312 -30.46 -39.24 44.31
C ARG A 312 -30.55 -37.96 45.14
N ARG A 313 -31.02 -38.08 46.39
CA ARG A 313 -31.11 -36.95 47.33
C ARG A 313 -29.76 -36.25 47.51
N ILE A 314 -29.77 -34.92 47.50
CA ILE A 314 -28.56 -34.08 47.64
C ILE A 314 -27.94 -34.21 49.03
N ASN A 315 -28.78 -34.40 50.05
CA ASN A 315 -28.39 -34.43 51.46
C ASN A 315 -27.79 -35.77 51.94
N SER A 316 -27.39 -36.67 51.04
CA SER A 316 -26.80 -37.96 51.45
C SER A 316 -25.38 -37.80 52.00
N ALA A 317 -25.05 -38.50 53.08
CA ALA A 317 -23.75 -38.38 53.77
C ALA A 317 -22.53 -38.78 52.90
N LYS A 318 -22.74 -39.52 51.79
CA LYS A 318 -21.69 -39.94 50.85
C LYS A 318 -21.49 -39.00 49.66
N SER A 319 -22.24 -37.89 49.58
CA SER A 319 -22.32 -37.06 48.38
C SER A 319 -22.19 -35.56 48.65
N ARG A 320 -21.45 -35.17 49.69
CA ARG A 320 -21.00 -33.79 49.92
C ARG A 320 -19.59 -33.62 49.35
N PRO A 321 -19.26 -32.49 48.68
CA PRO A 321 -20.06 -31.27 48.47
C PRO A 321 -21.09 -31.37 47.32
N TYR A 322 -22.03 -30.41 47.27
CA TYR A 322 -22.98 -30.21 46.17
C TYR A 322 -22.92 -28.76 45.70
N VAL A 323 -23.29 -28.51 44.45
CA VAL A 323 -23.25 -27.21 43.79
C VAL A 323 -24.67 -26.85 43.34
N VAL A 324 -25.05 -25.60 43.60
CA VAL A 324 -26.31 -25.00 43.17
C VAL A 324 -25.96 -23.93 42.16
N TYR A 325 -26.62 -23.93 41.00
CA TYR A 325 -26.42 -22.94 39.96
C TYR A 325 -27.55 -21.90 39.99
N PRO A 326 -27.33 -20.68 40.51
CA PRO A 326 -28.41 -19.72 40.76
C PRO A 326 -29.11 -19.20 39.50
N GLY A 327 -28.44 -19.25 38.35
CA GLY A 327 -29.01 -18.78 37.08
C GLY A 327 -30.03 -19.74 36.45
N CYS A 328 -30.03 -21.02 36.84
CA CYS A 328 -30.90 -22.05 36.26
C CYS A 328 -31.54 -22.98 37.31
N ASN A 329 -31.25 -22.75 38.60
CA ASN A 329 -31.69 -23.54 39.76
C ASN A 329 -31.35 -25.04 39.69
N HIS A 330 -30.40 -25.43 38.84
CA HIS A 330 -29.91 -26.81 38.82
C HIS A 330 -29.06 -27.09 40.04
N ILE A 331 -29.34 -28.21 40.70
CA ILE A 331 -28.57 -28.69 41.84
C ILE A 331 -27.93 -30.05 41.53
N VAL A 332 -26.63 -30.17 41.74
CA VAL A 332 -25.84 -31.37 41.42
C VAL A 332 -24.86 -31.71 42.53
N HIS A 333 -24.53 -32.99 42.71
CA HIS A 333 -23.38 -33.37 43.52
C HIS A 333 -22.09 -32.98 42.81
N GLU A 334 -21.11 -32.44 43.53
CA GLU A 334 -19.83 -32.04 42.94
C GLU A 334 -19.13 -33.25 42.26
N GLY A 335 -19.22 -34.42 42.88
CA GLY A 335 -18.69 -35.66 42.30
C GLY A 335 -19.41 -36.12 41.03
N CYS A 336 -20.74 -35.88 40.92
CA CYS A 336 -21.49 -36.19 39.70
C CYS A 336 -21.13 -35.21 38.57
N ALA A 337 -20.96 -33.93 38.92
CA ALA A 337 -20.53 -32.89 37.98
C ALA A 337 -19.12 -33.18 37.42
N LYS A 338 -18.14 -33.46 38.30
CA LYS A 338 -16.78 -33.84 37.88
C LYS A 338 -16.78 -35.06 36.97
N LYS A 339 -17.53 -36.11 37.34
CA LYS A 339 -17.59 -37.35 36.56
C LYS A 339 -18.17 -37.10 35.16
N ARG A 340 -19.21 -36.26 35.05
CA ARG A 340 -19.78 -35.87 33.77
C ARG A 340 -18.77 -35.11 32.92
N LEU A 341 -18.12 -34.08 33.45
CA LEU A 341 -17.09 -33.29 32.74
C LEU A 341 -15.88 -34.15 32.31
N GLN A 342 -15.43 -35.07 33.17
CA GLN A 342 -14.34 -35.99 32.83
C GLN A 342 -14.72 -36.93 31.68
N ASN A 343 -15.95 -37.43 31.65
CA ASN A 343 -16.42 -38.29 30.57
C ASN A 343 -16.51 -37.57 29.22
N MET A 344 -16.64 -36.23 29.22
CA MET A 344 -16.72 -35.41 28.01
C MET A 344 -15.33 -34.95 27.50
N GLY A 345 -14.23 -35.44 28.10
CA GLY A 345 -12.87 -35.09 27.67
C GLY A 345 -12.11 -34.17 28.63
N GLY A 346 -12.66 -33.85 29.81
CA GLY A 346 -11.96 -33.05 30.81
C GLY A 346 -11.76 -31.60 30.37
N LEU A 347 -10.72 -30.93 30.85
CA LEU A 347 -10.50 -29.49 30.59
C LEU A 347 -10.23 -29.19 29.11
N GLU A 348 -9.55 -30.10 28.41
CA GLU A 348 -9.10 -29.91 27.02
C GLU A 348 -10.27 -29.79 26.04
N ALA A 349 -11.39 -30.46 26.30
CA ALA A 349 -12.60 -30.38 25.46
C ALA A 349 -13.29 -29.01 25.51
N PHE A 350 -12.97 -28.16 26.48
CA PHE A 350 -13.58 -26.84 26.66
C PHE A 350 -12.68 -25.67 26.25
N VAL A 351 -11.41 -25.95 25.91
CA VAL A 351 -10.38 -24.95 25.54
C VAL A 351 -10.21 -24.83 24.01
N THR A 352 -10.88 -25.67 23.23
CA THR A 352 -10.85 -25.63 21.75
C THR A 352 -11.64 -24.43 21.18
N ASP A 353 -11.31 -24.03 19.95
CA ASP A 353 -11.76 -22.79 19.27
C ASP A 353 -13.30 -22.59 19.19
N ASP A 354 -14.08 -23.67 19.32
CA ASP A 354 -15.55 -23.67 19.29
C ASP A 354 -16.21 -23.68 20.69
N GLY A 355 -15.42 -23.67 21.78
CA GLY A 355 -15.87 -23.70 23.18
C GLY A 355 -15.86 -22.34 23.90
N ILE A 356 -15.42 -22.31 25.16
CA ILE A 356 -15.33 -21.08 25.96
C ILE A 356 -14.10 -20.28 25.54
N SER A 357 -14.25 -18.97 25.29
CA SER A 357 -13.13 -18.10 24.93
C SER A 357 -11.98 -18.22 25.94
N PRO A 358 -10.71 -18.46 25.51
CA PRO A 358 -9.58 -18.70 26.41
C PRO A 358 -9.37 -17.61 27.47
N GLN A 359 -9.78 -16.38 27.18
CA GLN A 359 -9.69 -15.22 28.08
C GLN A 359 -10.62 -15.34 29.30
N LEU A 360 -11.69 -16.15 29.21
CA LEU A 360 -12.64 -16.38 30.31
C LEU A 360 -12.24 -17.56 31.21
N LEU A 361 -11.25 -18.36 30.79
CA LEU A 361 -10.74 -19.53 31.50
C LEU A 361 -9.39 -19.28 32.19
N GLU A 362 -8.89 -18.05 32.24
CA GLU A 362 -7.56 -17.72 32.81
C GLU A 362 -7.39 -18.23 34.26
N ASP A 363 -8.47 -18.27 35.04
CA ASP A 363 -8.48 -18.75 36.43
C ASP A 363 -8.90 -20.24 36.59
N VAL A 364 -9.22 -20.94 35.50
CA VAL A 364 -9.77 -22.31 35.52
C VAL A 364 -8.65 -23.31 35.20
N GLN A 365 -8.05 -23.90 36.24
CA GLN A 365 -6.91 -24.82 36.10
C GLN A 365 -7.32 -26.29 36.20
N THR A 366 -8.48 -26.57 36.81
CA THR A 366 -8.92 -27.92 37.11
C THR A 366 -10.35 -28.17 36.68
N VAL A 367 -10.72 -29.43 36.47
CA VAL A 367 -12.12 -29.83 36.20
C VAL A 367 -13.05 -29.44 37.36
N THR A 368 -12.51 -29.32 38.57
CA THR A 368 -13.21 -28.75 39.73
C THR A 368 -13.61 -27.31 39.52
N ASP A 369 -12.72 -26.49 38.96
CA ASP A 369 -12.98 -25.07 38.73
C ASP A 369 -14.06 -24.90 37.65
N LEU A 370 -14.05 -25.77 36.63
CA LEU A 370 -15.13 -25.84 35.62
C LEU A 370 -16.50 -26.14 36.24
N VAL A 371 -16.58 -26.97 37.29
CA VAL A 371 -17.85 -27.25 37.99
C VAL A 371 -18.43 -25.99 38.63
N TYR A 372 -17.58 -25.09 39.14
CA TYR A 372 -18.03 -23.84 39.76
C TYR A 372 -18.21 -22.69 38.76
N PHE A 373 -17.60 -22.81 37.57
CA PHE A 373 -17.65 -21.80 36.52
C PHE A 373 -19.01 -21.74 35.82
N ASP A 374 -19.52 -22.89 35.34
CA ASP A 374 -20.78 -22.94 34.60
C ASP A 374 -21.60 -24.20 34.91
N CYS A 375 -22.89 -24.16 34.58
CA CYS A 375 -23.82 -25.25 34.84
C CYS A 375 -23.52 -26.48 33.97
N VAL A 376 -23.13 -27.58 34.60
CA VAL A 376 -22.87 -28.86 33.92
C VAL A 376 -24.10 -29.56 33.31
N VAL A 377 -25.30 -28.97 33.47
CA VAL A 377 -26.58 -29.53 33.00
C VAL A 377 -27.14 -28.77 31.80
N CYS A 378 -27.06 -27.44 31.80
CA CYS A 378 -27.66 -26.60 30.75
C CYS A 378 -26.72 -25.49 30.23
N GLY A 379 -25.48 -25.45 30.69
CA GLY A 379 -24.45 -24.54 30.20
C GLY A 379 -23.66 -25.16 29.05
N GLU A 380 -22.43 -24.68 28.87
CA GLU A 380 -21.50 -25.06 27.78
C GLU A 380 -21.23 -26.57 27.72
N ALA A 381 -21.28 -27.25 28.87
CA ALA A 381 -21.22 -28.71 28.95
C ALA A 381 -22.24 -29.44 28.05
N SER A 382 -23.41 -28.83 27.82
CA SER A 382 -24.47 -29.41 26.98
C SER A 382 -24.18 -29.20 25.49
N ILE A 383 -23.44 -28.14 25.14
CA ILE A 383 -23.03 -27.84 23.78
C ILE A 383 -21.91 -28.79 23.37
N VAL A 384 -20.88 -28.93 24.23
CA VAL A 384 -19.79 -29.90 24.02
C VAL A 384 -20.32 -31.33 23.90
N GLU A 385 -21.39 -31.70 24.63
CA GLU A 385 -22.01 -33.02 24.51
C GLU A 385 -22.64 -33.28 23.13
N LEU A 386 -23.08 -32.25 22.40
CA LEU A 386 -23.60 -32.38 21.03
C LEU A 386 -22.50 -32.67 20.01
N ASP A 387 -21.29 -32.20 20.26
CA ASP A 387 -20.13 -32.40 19.39
C ASP A 387 -19.45 -33.76 19.61
N ILE A 388 -19.85 -34.50 20.66
CA ILE A 388 -19.39 -35.88 20.87
C ILE A 388 -20.05 -36.78 19.82
N PRO A 389 -19.27 -37.42 18.91
CA PRO A 389 -19.84 -38.26 17.87
C PRO A 389 -20.59 -39.45 18.49
N LEU A 390 -21.86 -39.61 18.11
CA LEU A 390 -22.73 -40.69 18.58
C LEU A 390 -22.19 -42.10 18.25
N CYS A 391 -21.33 -42.19 17.23
CA CYS A 391 -20.72 -43.42 16.77
C CYS A 391 -19.20 -43.21 16.70
N HIS A 392 -18.44 -44.07 17.36
CA HIS A 392 -17.02 -44.21 17.05
C HIS A 392 -16.87 -45.16 15.85
N PRO A 393 -15.97 -44.87 14.90
CA PRO A 393 -15.62 -45.84 13.87
C PRO A 393 -15.10 -47.10 14.56
N ASP A 394 -15.88 -48.17 14.48
CA ASP A 394 -15.49 -49.48 14.97
C ASP A 394 -14.86 -50.26 13.81
N GLY A 395 -14.01 -51.24 14.08
CA GLY A 395 -13.30 -52.02 13.05
C GLY A 395 -14.21 -52.83 12.10
N SER A 396 -15.53 -52.73 12.27
CA SER A 396 -16.58 -53.23 11.38
C SER A 396 -16.97 -52.25 10.27
N TRP A 397 -16.45 -51.02 10.30
CA TRP A 397 -16.73 -49.96 9.31
C TRP A 397 -15.75 -49.98 8.14
N ASP A 398 -14.66 -50.75 8.24
CA ASP A 398 -13.73 -51.01 7.15
C ASP A 398 -14.24 -52.22 6.31
N ILE A 399 -15.07 -51.94 5.29
CA ILE A 399 -15.41 -52.88 4.21
C ILE A 399 -14.53 -52.58 2.99
#